data_AF-A0A9J7AD67-F1
#
_entry.id   AF-A0A9J7AD67-F1
#
_cell.length_a   1.000
_cell.length_b   1.000
_cell.length_c   1.000
_cell.angle_alpha   90.00
_cell.angle_beta   90.00
_cell.angle_gamma   90.00
#
_symmetry.space_group_name_H-M   'P 1'
#
loop_
_entity.id
_entity.type
_entity.pdbx_description
1 polymer ?
#
loop_
_entity_poly.entity_id
_entity_poly.type
_entity_poly.pdbx_seq_one_letter_code
_entity_poly.pdbx_strand_id
1 'polypeptide(L)'
;MSVLVSGDYFAIPVNSADSEFKISLDVEPETFSATGQRHVEVTGQEDAQSEDLQDTIKNAVDEVKKGGWKSALSLGKRMLEKALEDEKPAPVVEAPDPMDPAVAFSFDETSNVHYNLIKLLKDKEKRLNYHEFRSERGYGVLIPQGDGLFLEVSFIYPSYEYAEKHYPEQNVGRGVPTWRREDDILHRMRMYYLSMDESQARHAAGQADFEQEKKKYFEVDLASTRDEQKTLFSTPDLDLDAKTGELSLRFLRAWFLPTQTKEGRQIQYDWDALRISIMSGSDVVSRRVCWSRNDGREAIASQENWFELMNTGYFGELKPGSYSLTVDIYGHTLMTYPFEIVEMTVSDINSKFDRYLAMKSPEDTQLKIKQCMDSFELDVYYPLARHLDLLAESDEFEIFCRLEKDGSAWPDYEMDYFASSNMKQSREVINKADWWNKPLHLQIPFADRAEREGRQAAEDGVYTLYFELGDERRLLDSVQIEMKGGVLQGESSHPLMPLADFVFPNEHGGVVITL
;
A
#
# COMPACT_ATOMS: atom_id res chain seq x y z
N MET A 1 12.97 -32.28 -8.44
CA MET A 1 13.05 -30.95 -7.80
C MET A 1 14.53 -30.62 -7.69
N SER A 2 14.96 -29.45 -8.18
CA SER A 2 16.31 -28.95 -7.94
C SER A 2 16.42 -28.55 -6.47
N VAL A 3 17.45 -29.03 -5.77
CA VAL A 3 17.71 -28.69 -4.36
C VAL A 3 18.91 -27.76 -4.36
N LEU A 4 18.81 -26.64 -3.63
CA LEU A 4 19.95 -25.75 -3.42
C LEU A 4 21.01 -26.50 -2.61
N VAL A 5 22.26 -26.51 -3.08
CA VAL A 5 23.39 -27.19 -2.41
C VAL A 5 24.56 -26.22 -2.26
N SER A 6 25.43 -26.48 -1.28
CA SER A 6 26.63 -25.65 -1.07
C SER A 6 27.54 -25.68 -2.29
N GLY A 7 28.17 -24.55 -2.62
CA GLY A 7 29.07 -24.42 -3.76
C GLY A 7 29.14 -22.99 -4.31
N ASP A 8 29.96 -22.82 -5.34
CA ASP A 8 30.12 -21.54 -6.04
C ASP A 8 29.20 -21.48 -7.25
N TYR A 9 28.33 -20.46 -7.27
CA TYR A 9 27.37 -20.22 -8.35
C TYR A 9 27.78 -18.97 -9.13
N PHE A 10 27.61 -19.02 -10.44
CA PHE A 10 27.69 -17.87 -11.33
C PHE A 10 26.29 -17.25 -11.44
N ALA A 11 26.18 -15.96 -11.12
CA ALA A 11 24.96 -15.18 -11.24
C ALA A 11 25.04 -14.29 -12.48
N ILE A 12 24.30 -14.68 -13.52
CA ILE A 12 24.25 -13.95 -14.79
C ILE A 12 22.97 -13.11 -14.84
N PRO A 13 23.06 -11.78 -15.03
CA PRO A 13 21.91 -10.91 -15.06
C PRO A 13 21.12 -11.08 -16.36
N VAL A 14 19.80 -10.92 -16.26
CA VAL A 14 18.91 -10.80 -17.43
C VAL A 14 19.08 -9.43 -18.10
N ASN A 15 19.29 -8.37 -17.32
CA ASN A 15 19.52 -7.02 -17.84
C ASN A 15 21.02 -6.75 -17.99
N SER A 16 21.46 -6.40 -19.21
CA SER A 16 22.88 -6.13 -19.51
C SER A 16 23.46 -4.92 -18.77
N ALA A 17 22.62 -4.06 -18.18
CA ALA A 17 23.06 -2.94 -17.36
C ALA A 17 23.45 -3.35 -15.93
N ASP A 18 23.15 -4.59 -15.52
CA ASP A 18 23.50 -5.11 -14.20
C ASP A 18 24.81 -5.93 -14.30
N SER A 19 25.64 -5.89 -13.25
CA SER A 19 26.92 -6.61 -13.22
C SER A 19 26.75 -8.10 -12.92
N GLU A 20 27.54 -8.94 -13.57
CA GLU A 20 27.72 -10.36 -13.22
C GLU A 20 28.44 -10.49 -11.88
N PHE A 21 28.15 -11.56 -11.14
CA PHE A 21 28.88 -11.89 -9.91
C PHE A 21 28.94 -13.40 -9.67
N LYS A 22 29.88 -13.83 -8.84
CA LYS A 22 29.91 -15.16 -8.26
C LYS A 22 29.37 -15.12 -6.84
N ILE A 23 28.76 -16.20 -6.39
CA ILE A 23 28.26 -16.33 -5.03
C ILE A 23 28.64 -17.70 -4.47
N SER A 24 29.36 -17.68 -3.36
CA SER A 24 29.67 -18.89 -2.61
C SER A 24 28.55 -19.14 -1.60
N LEU A 25 27.82 -20.24 -1.75
CA LEU A 25 26.70 -20.62 -0.88
C LEU A 25 27.12 -21.74 0.09
N ASP A 26 26.75 -21.57 1.34
CA ASP A 26 26.76 -22.63 2.35
C ASP A 26 25.33 -22.96 2.78
N VAL A 27 24.87 -24.18 2.49
CA VAL A 27 23.52 -24.67 2.74
C VAL A 27 23.48 -25.49 4.02
N GLU A 28 22.61 -25.09 4.94
CA GLU A 28 22.30 -25.86 6.14
C GLU A 28 21.34 -27.02 5.79
N PRO A 29 21.73 -28.30 5.94
CA PRO A 29 20.95 -29.42 5.41
C PRO A 29 19.61 -29.66 6.11
N GLU A 30 19.45 -29.25 7.37
CA GLU A 30 18.23 -29.49 8.16
C GLU A 30 17.12 -28.49 7.81
N THR A 31 17.51 -27.24 7.64
CA THR A 31 16.64 -26.10 7.35
C THR A 31 16.55 -25.83 5.85
N PHE A 32 17.48 -26.37 5.05
CA PHE A 32 17.68 -26.04 3.62
C PHE A 32 17.78 -24.53 3.38
N SER A 33 18.15 -23.76 4.41
CA SER A 33 18.53 -22.36 4.27
C SER A 33 19.98 -22.28 3.81
N ALA A 34 20.33 -21.20 3.12
CA ALA A 34 21.69 -20.96 2.67
C ALA A 34 22.17 -19.57 3.10
N THR A 35 23.44 -19.48 3.47
CA THR A 35 24.15 -18.22 3.61
C THR A 35 25.13 -18.08 2.46
N GLY A 36 25.15 -16.91 1.83
CA GLY A 36 25.99 -16.65 0.68
C GLY A 36 26.88 -15.42 0.84
N GLN A 37 28.05 -15.45 0.22
CA GLN A 37 28.90 -14.28 0.04
C GLN A 37 29.06 -13.99 -1.45
N ARG A 38 28.74 -12.75 -1.86
CA ARG A 38 28.89 -12.31 -3.25
C ARG A 38 30.32 -11.84 -3.53
N HIS A 39 30.75 -12.07 -4.77
CA HIS A 39 32.06 -11.74 -5.29
C HIS A 39 31.91 -11.19 -6.72
N VAL A 40 32.19 -9.91 -6.93
CA VAL A 40 32.30 -9.33 -8.28
C VAL A 40 33.74 -9.49 -8.75
N GLU A 41 33.96 -10.04 -9.95
CA GLU A 41 35.28 -9.99 -10.57
C GLU A 41 35.54 -8.54 -11.00
N VAL A 42 36.47 -7.86 -10.31
CA VAL A 42 36.96 -6.56 -10.76
C VAL A 42 37.76 -6.79 -12.05
N THR A 43 37.11 -6.63 -13.20
CA THR A 43 37.80 -6.55 -14.49
C THR A 43 38.63 -5.27 -14.50
N GLY A 44 39.87 -5.36 -14.00
CA GLY A 44 40.70 -4.19 -13.86
C GLY A 44 42.00 -4.39 -13.08
N GLN A 45 42.67 -5.53 -13.23
CA GLN A 45 44.12 -5.63 -13.08
C GLN A 45 44.56 -6.97 -13.68
N GLU A 46 44.88 -6.96 -14.98
CA GLU A 46 45.92 -7.89 -15.42
C GLU A 46 47.14 -7.56 -14.56
N ASP A 47 47.60 -8.53 -13.75
CA ASP A 47 48.87 -8.47 -13.04
C ASP A 47 50.03 -8.42 -14.04
N ALA A 48 50.19 -7.30 -14.73
CA ALA A 48 51.38 -6.96 -15.50
C ALA A 48 52.61 -6.75 -14.58
N GLN A 49 52.46 -6.90 -13.26
CA GLN A 49 53.56 -6.84 -12.29
C GLN A 49 54.26 -8.19 -12.06
N SER A 50 53.68 -9.33 -12.46
CA SER A 50 54.21 -10.66 -12.09
C SER A 50 55.51 -11.05 -12.82
N GLU A 51 55.62 -10.78 -14.13
CA GLU A 51 56.80 -11.23 -14.90
C GLU A 51 58.01 -10.30 -14.76
N ASP A 52 57.80 -8.98 -14.70
CA ASP A 52 58.90 -8.00 -14.65
C ASP A 52 59.60 -7.98 -13.27
N LEU A 53 58.87 -8.29 -12.19
CA LEU A 53 59.43 -8.44 -10.85
C LEU A 53 60.25 -9.73 -10.70
N GLN A 54 59.83 -10.84 -11.31
CA GLN A 54 60.58 -12.09 -11.24
C GLN A 54 61.93 -12.00 -11.98
N ASP A 55 61.96 -11.36 -13.15
CA ASP A 55 63.21 -11.13 -13.90
C ASP A 55 64.12 -10.10 -13.21
N THR A 56 63.55 -9.07 -12.57
CA THR A 56 64.31 -8.09 -11.78
C THR A 56 64.92 -8.74 -10.53
N ILE A 57 64.19 -9.60 -9.83
CA ILE A 57 64.68 -10.31 -8.63
C ILE A 57 65.75 -11.34 -9.01
N LYS A 58 65.59 -12.05 -10.14
CA LYS A 58 66.57 -13.04 -10.60
C LYS A 58 67.89 -12.39 -11.02
N ASN A 59 67.83 -11.26 -11.74
CA ASN A 59 69.01 -10.47 -12.09
C ASN A 59 69.69 -9.86 -10.85
N ALA A 60 68.91 -9.42 -9.84
CA ALA A 60 69.43 -8.89 -8.58
C ALA A 60 70.14 -9.95 -7.72
N VAL A 61 69.62 -11.18 -7.67
CA VAL A 61 70.24 -12.31 -6.96
C VAL A 61 71.58 -12.69 -7.59
N ASP A 62 71.70 -12.61 -8.92
CA ASP A 62 72.94 -12.92 -9.63
C ASP A 62 74.01 -11.80 -9.51
N GLU A 63 73.60 -10.53 -9.42
CA GLU A 63 74.52 -9.41 -9.13
C GLU A 63 75.05 -9.43 -7.69
N VAL A 64 74.21 -9.76 -6.71
CA VAL A 64 74.61 -9.87 -5.29
C VAL A 64 75.59 -11.03 -5.07
N LYS A 65 75.41 -12.15 -5.79
CA LYS A 65 76.36 -13.28 -5.77
C LYS A 65 77.74 -12.94 -6.35
N LYS A 66 77.85 -11.97 -7.26
CA LYS A 66 79.12 -11.58 -7.91
C LYS A 66 79.84 -10.39 -7.26
N GLY A 67 79.12 -9.47 -6.61
CA GLY A 67 79.70 -8.20 -6.11
C GLY A 67 79.78 -8.05 -4.57
N GLY A 68 79.22 -8.98 -3.80
CA GLY A 68 79.27 -8.94 -2.34
C GLY A 68 78.54 -7.74 -1.71
N TRP A 69 78.86 -7.44 -0.45
CA TRP A 69 78.09 -6.53 0.43
C TRP A 69 77.89 -5.09 -0.10
N LYS A 70 78.79 -4.60 -0.96
CA LYS A 70 78.65 -3.28 -1.59
C LYS A 70 77.55 -3.24 -2.65
N SER A 71 77.34 -4.34 -3.37
CA SER A 71 76.27 -4.45 -4.38
C SER A 71 74.89 -4.57 -3.74
N ALA A 72 74.79 -5.21 -2.58
CA ALA A 72 73.54 -5.31 -1.82
C ALA A 72 73.05 -3.92 -1.33
N LEU A 73 73.97 -3.05 -0.89
CA LEU A 73 73.65 -1.68 -0.48
C LEU A 73 73.18 -0.81 -1.65
N SER A 74 73.77 -0.93 -2.84
CA SER A 74 73.31 -0.19 -4.02
C SER A 74 71.95 -0.68 -4.53
N LEU A 75 71.64 -1.97 -4.35
CA LEU A 75 70.37 -2.57 -4.75
C LEU A 75 69.24 -2.18 -3.80
N GLY A 76 69.51 -2.18 -2.49
CA GLY A 76 68.59 -1.65 -1.48
C GLY A 76 68.30 -0.16 -1.70
N LYS A 77 69.31 0.62 -2.10
CA LYS A 77 69.12 2.04 -2.41
C LYS A 77 68.30 2.28 -3.68
N ARG A 78 68.52 1.50 -4.74
CA ARG A 78 67.71 1.55 -5.98
C ARG A 78 66.28 1.09 -5.76
N MET A 79 66.04 0.06 -4.96
CA MET A 79 64.68 -0.38 -4.64
C MET A 79 63.96 0.64 -3.74
N LEU A 80 64.68 1.30 -2.82
CA LEU A 80 64.12 2.37 -2.00
C LEU A 80 63.80 3.62 -2.85
N GLU A 81 64.68 3.99 -3.77
CA GLU A 81 64.45 5.08 -4.74
C GLU A 81 63.28 4.74 -5.68
N LYS A 82 63.15 3.49 -6.14
CA LYS A 82 62.02 3.05 -6.98
C LYS A 82 60.70 2.99 -6.19
N ALA A 83 60.72 2.55 -4.94
CA ALA A 83 59.54 2.56 -4.06
C ALA A 83 59.10 3.99 -3.68
N LEU A 84 60.03 4.95 -3.63
CA LEU A 84 59.75 6.36 -3.42
C LEU A 84 59.32 7.08 -4.73
N GLU A 85 59.72 6.59 -5.91
CA GLU A 85 59.25 7.08 -7.21
C GLU A 85 57.89 6.48 -7.63
N ASP A 86 57.53 5.29 -7.12
CA ASP A 86 56.24 4.63 -7.36
C ASP A 86 55.12 5.04 -6.36
N GLU A 87 55.38 5.99 -5.44
CA GLU A 87 54.33 6.79 -4.79
C GLU A 87 53.75 7.81 -5.80
N LYS A 88 53.31 7.35 -6.98
CA LYS A 88 52.20 8.03 -7.62
C LYS A 88 51.02 7.84 -6.69
N PRO A 89 50.32 8.91 -6.26
CA PRO A 89 49.02 8.70 -5.64
C PRO A 89 48.24 7.80 -6.58
N ALA A 90 47.72 6.68 -6.05
CA ALA A 90 46.73 5.90 -6.77
C ALA A 90 45.74 6.90 -7.36
N PRO A 91 45.33 6.78 -8.64
CA PRO A 91 44.34 7.68 -9.20
C PRO A 91 43.22 7.75 -8.17
N VAL A 92 42.97 8.96 -7.65
CA VAL A 92 41.84 9.19 -6.75
C VAL A 92 40.65 8.90 -7.64
N VAL A 93 40.17 7.66 -7.60
CA VAL A 93 38.87 7.31 -8.11
C VAL A 93 37.95 8.16 -7.26
N GLU A 94 37.40 9.22 -7.85
CA GLU A 94 36.41 10.05 -7.17
C GLU A 94 35.39 9.09 -6.57
N ALA A 95 35.18 9.19 -5.25
CA ALA A 95 34.20 8.36 -4.60
C ALA A 95 32.89 8.52 -5.38
N PRO A 96 32.30 7.41 -5.88
CA PRO A 96 31.14 7.49 -6.75
C PRO A 96 30.06 8.30 -6.04
N ASP A 97 29.46 9.26 -6.75
CA ASP A 97 28.48 10.18 -6.16
C ASP A 97 27.31 9.36 -5.58
N PRO A 98 27.09 9.38 -4.25
CA PRO A 98 26.00 8.64 -3.63
C PRO A 98 24.62 9.13 -4.09
N MET A 99 24.55 10.28 -4.76
CA MET A 99 23.34 10.84 -5.38
C MET A 99 23.13 10.40 -6.84
N ASP A 100 24.10 9.74 -7.48
CA ASP A 100 23.91 9.16 -8.82
C ASP A 100 22.95 7.95 -8.71
N PRO A 101 21.82 7.91 -9.45
CA PRO A 101 20.92 6.76 -9.45
C PRO A 101 21.61 5.42 -9.74
N ALA A 102 22.68 5.40 -10.52
CA ALA A 102 23.41 4.15 -10.79
C ALA A 102 24.14 3.63 -9.54
N VAL A 103 24.63 4.54 -8.70
CA VAL A 103 25.39 4.27 -7.48
C VAL A 103 24.45 4.05 -6.30
N ALA A 104 23.40 4.88 -6.17
CA ALA A 104 22.43 4.80 -5.10
C ALA A 104 21.69 3.45 -5.10
N PHE A 105 21.45 2.88 -6.29
CA PHE A 105 20.76 1.60 -6.48
C PHE A 105 21.70 0.45 -6.84
N SER A 106 23.01 0.59 -6.61
CA SER A 106 23.97 -0.49 -6.85
C SER A 106 23.79 -1.62 -5.84
N PHE A 107 24.02 -2.86 -6.28
CA PHE A 107 24.16 -3.97 -5.34
C PHE A 107 25.47 -3.81 -4.60
N ASP A 108 25.47 -4.00 -3.28
CA ASP A 108 26.72 -4.09 -2.54
C ASP A 108 27.47 -5.35 -2.98
N GLU A 109 28.60 -5.13 -3.62
CA GLU A 109 29.45 -6.09 -4.31
C GLU A 109 30.09 -7.11 -3.35
N THR A 110 30.00 -6.88 -2.04
CA THR A 110 30.52 -7.75 -0.98
C THR A 110 29.48 -8.20 0.04
N SER A 111 28.20 -8.01 -0.26
CA SER A 111 27.12 -8.28 0.69
C SER A 111 26.99 -9.77 1.05
N ASN A 112 26.77 -10.01 2.34
CA ASN A 112 26.27 -11.28 2.84
C ASN A 112 24.78 -11.41 2.48
N VAL A 113 24.39 -12.60 2.07
CA VAL A 113 23.02 -12.91 1.68
C VAL A 113 22.51 -14.13 2.41
N HIS A 114 21.20 -14.14 2.69
CA HIS A 114 20.53 -15.24 3.35
C HIS A 114 19.35 -15.70 2.50
N TYR A 115 19.29 -17.00 2.22
CA TYR A 115 18.19 -17.66 1.52
C TYR A 115 17.47 -18.58 2.48
N ASN A 116 16.20 -18.32 2.77
CA ASN A 116 15.40 -19.11 3.69
C ASN A 116 14.23 -19.78 2.98
N LEU A 117 14.07 -21.07 3.17
CA LEU A 117 13.01 -21.83 2.51
C LEU A 117 11.65 -21.44 3.13
N ILE A 118 10.72 -20.97 2.31
CA ILE A 118 9.45 -20.45 2.81
C ILE A 118 8.53 -21.61 3.16
N LYS A 119 7.88 -21.55 4.33
CA LYS A 119 6.89 -22.57 4.74
C LYS A 119 5.56 -22.34 4.03
N LEU A 120 4.84 -23.42 3.71
CA LEU A 120 3.48 -23.30 3.19
C LEU A 120 2.56 -22.74 4.29
N LEU A 121 1.85 -21.66 3.97
CA LEU A 121 0.91 -21.01 4.90
C LEU A 121 -0.16 -21.96 5.46
N LYS A 122 -0.68 -22.86 4.61
CA LYS A 122 -1.74 -23.81 4.98
C LYS A 122 -1.23 -25.02 5.76
N ASP A 123 0.07 -25.31 5.69
CA ASP A 123 0.69 -26.52 6.25
C ASP A 123 2.17 -26.28 6.57
N LYS A 124 2.49 -26.02 7.84
CA LYS A 124 3.85 -25.67 8.31
C LYS A 124 4.85 -26.82 8.20
N GLU A 125 4.38 -28.05 8.03
CA GLU A 125 5.24 -29.21 7.79
C GLU A 125 5.69 -29.28 6.34
N LYS A 126 4.97 -28.60 5.45
CA LYS A 126 5.32 -28.48 4.04
C LYS A 126 6.00 -27.14 3.76
N ARG A 127 6.91 -27.17 2.81
CA ARG A 127 7.65 -26.00 2.39
C ARG A 127 7.33 -25.68 0.93
N LEU A 128 7.35 -24.41 0.59
CA LEU A 128 7.27 -23.96 -0.80
C LEU A 128 8.54 -24.40 -1.53
N ASN A 129 8.48 -24.40 -2.84
CA ASN A 129 9.61 -24.80 -3.68
C ASN A 129 10.58 -23.64 -3.94
N TYR A 130 10.52 -22.52 -3.23
CA TYR A 130 11.40 -21.37 -3.41
C TYR A 130 11.87 -20.80 -2.08
N HIS A 131 12.97 -20.05 -2.13
CA HIS A 131 13.57 -19.39 -0.98
C HIS A 131 13.27 -17.90 -0.98
N GLU A 132 13.08 -17.32 0.20
CA GLU A 132 13.15 -15.88 0.41
C GLU A 132 14.62 -15.45 0.52
N PHE A 133 14.98 -14.40 -0.19
CA PHE A 133 16.31 -13.78 -0.18
C PHE A 133 16.29 -12.49 0.65
N ARG A 134 17.32 -12.28 1.48
CA ARG A 134 17.58 -11.03 2.22
C ARG A 134 19.07 -10.67 2.20
N SER A 135 19.38 -9.38 2.05
CA SER A 135 20.72 -8.79 2.23
C SER A 135 20.64 -7.42 2.94
N GLU A 136 21.80 -6.81 3.18
CA GLU A 136 21.89 -5.45 3.73
C GLU A 136 21.36 -4.35 2.82
N ARG A 137 21.17 -4.61 1.53
CA ARG A 137 20.66 -3.65 0.54
C ARG A 137 19.53 -4.16 -0.35
N GLY A 138 19.00 -5.34 -0.08
CA GLY A 138 17.97 -5.91 -0.92
C GLY A 138 17.22 -7.09 -0.33
N TYR A 139 16.17 -7.48 -1.04
CA TYR A 139 15.32 -8.61 -0.72
C TYR A 139 14.74 -9.24 -1.97
N GLY A 140 14.16 -10.42 -1.86
CA GLY A 140 13.54 -11.05 -3.02
C GLY A 140 13.31 -12.54 -2.83
N VAL A 141 13.39 -13.29 -3.92
CA VAL A 141 13.18 -14.74 -3.94
C VAL A 141 14.20 -15.44 -4.83
N LEU A 142 14.52 -16.69 -4.48
CA LEU A 142 15.32 -17.61 -5.30
C LEU A 142 14.47 -18.83 -5.66
N ILE A 143 14.26 -19.04 -6.96
CA ILE A 143 13.29 -20.01 -7.48
C ILE A 143 14.03 -21.07 -8.32
N PRO A 144 13.89 -22.36 -8.00
CA PRO A 144 14.49 -23.42 -8.81
C PRO A 144 13.79 -23.52 -10.17
N GLN A 145 14.58 -23.51 -11.23
CA GLN A 145 14.12 -23.70 -12.62
C GLN A 145 14.33 -25.15 -13.10
N GLY A 146 15.08 -25.94 -12.35
CA GLY A 146 15.45 -27.32 -12.70
C GLY A 146 16.94 -27.47 -12.93
N ASP A 147 17.46 -28.70 -12.86
CA ASP A 147 18.84 -29.05 -13.25
C ASP A 147 19.94 -28.12 -12.70
N GLY A 148 19.86 -27.76 -11.41
CA GLY A 148 20.86 -26.90 -10.77
C GLY A 148 20.76 -25.40 -11.13
N LEU A 149 19.80 -25.01 -11.96
CA LEU A 149 19.51 -23.63 -12.32
C LEU A 149 18.48 -23.01 -11.37
N PHE A 150 18.76 -21.77 -10.95
CA PHE A 150 17.89 -20.98 -10.10
C PHE A 150 17.71 -19.58 -10.69
N LEU A 151 16.53 -18.99 -10.52
CA LEU A 151 16.25 -17.60 -10.84
C LEU A 151 16.15 -16.82 -9.54
N GLU A 152 17.10 -15.93 -9.29
CA GLU A 152 17.02 -14.93 -8.25
C GLU A 152 16.30 -13.70 -8.80
N VAL A 153 15.20 -13.32 -8.15
CA VAL A 153 14.54 -12.04 -8.36
C VAL A 153 14.78 -11.20 -7.12
N SER A 154 15.46 -10.07 -7.28
CA SER A 154 15.82 -9.21 -6.17
C SER A 154 15.41 -7.76 -6.37
N PHE A 155 15.13 -7.09 -5.27
CA PHE A 155 14.70 -5.71 -5.18
C PHE A 155 15.70 -4.97 -4.31
N ILE A 156 16.38 -3.99 -4.90
CA ILE A 156 17.36 -3.15 -4.22
C ILE A 156 16.71 -1.83 -3.84
N TYR A 157 16.97 -1.39 -2.61
CA TYR A 157 16.61 -0.05 -2.17
C TYR A 157 17.76 0.94 -2.40
N PRO A 158 17.44 2.23 -2.63
CA PRO A 158 18.45 3.28 -2.74
C PRO A 158 19.25 3.42 -1.45
N SER A 159 20.42 4.06 -1.55
CA SER A 159 21.17 4.55 -0.40
C SER A 159 20.30 5.47 0.47
N TYR A 160 20.55 5.48 1.79
CA TYR A 160 19.80 6.32 2.73
C TYR A 160 19.80 7.79 2.29
N GLU A 161 20.95 8.28 1.87
CA GLU A 161 21.16 9.68 1.50
C GLU A 161 20.37 10.06 0.24
N TYR A 162 20.37 9.20 -0.78
CA TYR A 162 19.58 9.43 -2.00
C TYR A 162 18.10 9.53 -1.64
N ALA A 163 17.69 8.63 -0.75
CA ALA A 163 16.31 8.41 -0.46
C ALA A 163 15.73 9.46 0.50
N GLU A 164 16.50 9.93 1.49
CA GLU A 164 16.16 11.08 2.34
C GLU A 164 15.99 12.37 1.52
N LYS A 165 16.79 12.55 0.47
CA LYS A 165 16.73 13.75 -0.38
C LYS A 165 15.57 13.71 -1.38
N HIS A 166 15.33 12.56 -1.99
CA HIS A 166 14.41 12.43 -3.12
C HIS A 166 13.02 11.88 -2.73
N TYR A 167 12.91 11.21 -1.59
CA TYR A 167 11.67 10.62 -1.08
C TYR A 167 11.48 10.88 0.43
N PRO A 168 11.61 12.13 0.91
CA PRO A 168 11.60 12.46 2.34
C PRO A 168 10.30 12.04 3.03
N GLU A 169 9.16 12.11 2.34
CA GLU A 169 7.84 11.72 2.85
C GLU A 169 7.65 10.21 3.03
N GLN A 170 8.56 9.40 2.47
CA GLN A 170 8.55 7.95 2.57
C GLN A 170 9.59 7.42 3.56
N ASN A 171 10.43 8.30 4.12
CA ASN A 171 11.42 7.96 5.13
C ASN A 171 10.75 7.80 6.51
N VAL A 172 10.49 6.55 6.92
CA VAL A 172 9.70 6.22 8.13
C VAL A 172 10.53 5.97 9.41
N GLY A 173 11.84 6.24 9.45
CA GLY A 173 12.63 6.13 10.69
C GLY A 173 14.10 5.72 10.52
N ARG A 174 14.77 5.38 11.64
CA ARG A 174 16.24 5.27 11.86
C ARG A 174 16.98 4.17 11.05
N GLY A 175 16.80 4.13 9.74
CA GLY A 175 17.57 3.32 8.79
C GLY A 175 16.74 2.79 7.62
N VAL A 176 17.40 2.61 6.48
CA VAL A 176 16.85 2.02 5.24
C VAL A 176 16.18 0.64 5.40
N PRO A 177 16.51 -0.25 6.38
CA PRO A 177 15.90 -1.58 6.47
C PRO A 177 14.39 -1.62 6.78
N THR A 178 13.79 -0.52 7.23
CA THR A 178 12.32 -0.39 7.42
C THR A 178 11.59 0.03 6.14
N TRP A 179 12.33 0.27 5.05
CA TRP A 179 11.81 0.56 3.73
C TRP A 179 11.52 -0.77 3.02
N ARG A 180 10.38 -1.38 3.36
CA ARG A 180 9.90 -2.65 2.81
C ARG A 180 8.43 -2.42 2.43
N ARG A 181 7.84 -2.89 1.31
CA ARG A 181 8.24 -3.72 0.17
C ARG A 181 7.47 -3.22 -1.06
N GLU A 182 8.05 -3.29 -2.27
CA GLU A 182 7.39 -3.28 -3.59
C GLU A 182 6.79 -1.92 -4.03
N ASP A 183 7.59 -0.87 -4.08
CA ASP A 183 7.32 0.29 -4.96
C ASP A 183 8.35 0.25 -6.11
N ASP A 184 7.90 0.09 -7.34
CA ASP A 184 8.76 0.06 -8.53
C ASP A 184 9.43 1.41 -8.82
N ILE A 185 8.89 2.50 -8.25
CA ILE A 185 9.49 3.84 -8.30
C ILE A 185 10.70 3.94 -7.35
N LEU A 186 10.71 3.17 -6.25
CA LEU A 186 11.76 3.21 -5.22
C LEU A 186 12.68 2.00 -5.20
N HIS A 187 12.32 0.91 -5.85
CA HIS A 187 13.09 -0.33 -5.81
C HIS A 187 13.48 -0.74 -7.21
N ARG A 188 14.79 -0.93 -7.42
CA ARG A 188 15.27 -1.46 -8.68
C ARG A 188 15.18 -2.98 -8.64
N MET A 189 14.24 -3.52 -9.42
CA MET A 189 14.14 -4.95 -9.66
C MET A 189 15.34 -5.42 -10.49
N ARG A 190 15.94 -6.53 -10.08
CA ARG A 190 17.00 -7.23 -10.80
C ARG A 190 16.70 -8.71 -10.87
N MET A 191 17.18 -9.35 -11.93
CA MET A 191 16.97 -10.77 -12.17
C MET A 191 18.29 -11.41 -12.54
N TYR A 192 18.65 -12.48 -11.84
CA TYR A 192 19.86 -13.24 -12.08
C TYR A 192 19.54 -14.72 -12.21
N TYR A 193 20.11 -15.37 -13.21
CA TYR A 193 20.16 -16.83 -13.26
C TYR A 193 21.42 -17.31 -12.56
N LEU A 194 21.25 -18.17 -11.57
CA LEU A 194 22.31 -18.77 -10.77
C LEU A 194 22.48 -20.23 -11.15
N SER A 195 23.69 -20.64 -11.49
CA SER A 195 24.08 -22.05 -11.66
C SER A 195 25.57 -22.23 -11.33
N MET A 196 25.97 -23.43 -10.92
CA MET A 196 27.40 -23.79 -10.87
C MET A 196 28.00 -23.99 -12.27
N ASP A 197 27.15 -24.16 -13.30
CA ASP A 197 27.54 -24.14 -14.71
C ASP A 197 27.26 -22.75 -15.29
N GLU A 198 28.33 -21.96 -15.48
CA GLU A 198 28.26 -20.61 -16.05
C GLU A 198 27.55 -20.61 -17.41
N SER A 199 27.80 -21.61 -18.25
CA SER A 199 27.24 -21.68 -19.59
C SER A 199 25.71 -21.86 -19.56
N GLN A 200 25.23 -22.62 -18.58
CA GLN A 200 23.80 -22.84 -18.34
C GLN A 200 23.12 -21.56 -17.86
N ALA A 201 23.70 -20.87 -16.87
CA ALA A 201 23.18 -19.60 -16.37
C ALA A 201 23.15 -18.53 -17.47
N ARG A 202 24.22 -18.44 -18.27
CA ARG A 202 24.34 -17.47 -19.37
C ARG A 202 23.35 -17.76 -20.51
N HIS A 203 23.14 -19.03 -20.84
CA HIS A 203 22.13 -19.42 -21.83
C HIS A 203 20.73 -19.03 -21.37
N ALA A 204 20.38 -19.32 -20.11
CA ALA A 204 19.07 -18.98 -19.54
C ALA A 204 18.84 -17.46 -19.49
N ALA A 205 19.82 -16.70 -19.00
CA ALA A 205 19.75 -15.24 -18.95
C ALA A 205 19.58 -14.61 -20.35
N GLY A 206 20.31 -15.10 -21.35
CA GLY A 206 20.22 -14.62 -22.72
C GLY A 206 18.91 -14.95 -23.45
N GLN A 207 18.11 -15.88 -22.92
CA GLN A 207 16.79 -16.24 -23.46
C GLN A 207 15.63 -15.57 -22.70
N ALA A 208 15.90 -15.01 -21.52
CA ALA A 208 14.87 -14.42 -20.68
C ALA A 208 14.48 -13.01 -21.17
N ASP A 209 13.18 -12.74 -21.16
CA ASP A 209 12.63 -11.40 -21.34
C ASP A 209 12.32 -10.81 -19.96
N PHE A 210 13.06 -9.77 -19.58
CA PHE A 210 12.92 -9.10 -18.29
C PHE A 210 11.47 -8.63 -18.02
N GLU A 211 10.79 -8.03 -19.01
CA GLU A 211 9.44 -7.51 -18.80
C GLU A 211 8.42 -8.64 -18.68
N GLN A 212 8.61 -9.72 -19.44
CA GLN A 212 7.76 -10.90 -19.33
C GLN A 212 7.95 -11.61 -17.98
N GLU A 213 9.19 -11.78 -17.52
CA GLU A 213 9.48 -12.33 -16.20
C GLU A 213 8.92 -11.42 -15.10
N LYS A 214 9.10 -10.11 -15.21
CA LYS A 214 8.57 -9.14 -14.21
C LYS A 214 7.07 -9.30 -14.03
N LYS A 215 6.31 -9.43 -15.13
CA LYS A 215 4.86 -9.65 -15.08
C LYS A 215 4.50 -10.89 -14.28
N LYS A 216 5.21 -12.01 -14.43
CA LYS A 216 4.96 -13.24 -13.66
C LYS A 216 4.99 -13.03 -12.13
N TYR A 217 5.79 -12.06 -11.66
CA TYR A 217 5.96 -11.78 -10.23
C TYR A 217 4.98 -10.75 -9.66
N PHE A 218 4.42 -9.90 -10.51
CA PHE A 218 3.53 -8.82 -10.09
C PHE A 218 2.09 -9.00 -10.56
N GLU A 219 1.84 -9.96 -11.46
CA GLU A 219 0.50 -10.23 -11.94
C GLU A 219 -0.33 -10.96 -10.88
N VAL A 220 -1.24 -10.23 -10.26
CA VAL A 220 -2.09 -10.73 -9.18
C VAL A 220 -3.11 -11.71 -9.74
N ASP A 221 -3.25 -12.87 -9.09
CA ASP A 221 -4.34 -13.79 -9.39
C ASP A 221 -5.61 -13.33 -8.65
N LEU A 222 -6.44 -12.53 -9.33
CA LEU A 222 -7.70 -12.03 -8.76
C LEU A 222 -8.72 -13.13 -8.47
N ALA A 223 -8.53 -14.36 -8.96
CA ALA A 223 -9.37 -15.51 -8.60
C ALA A 223 -8.86 -16.24 -7.35
N SER A 224 -7.65 -15.94 -6.88
CA SER A 224 -7.06 -16.57 -5.71
C SER A 224 -7.56 -16.04 -4.37
N THR A 225 -8.73 -15.42 -4.36
CA THR A 225 -9.35 -14.91 -3.15
C THR A 225 -9.87 -16.05 -2.29
N ARG A 226 -10.21 -15.73 -1.05
CA ARG A 226 -10.87 -16.68 -0.15
C ARG A 226 -12.29 -16.91 -0.63
N ASP A 227 -12.69 -18.19 -0.63
CA ASP A 227 -14.02 -18.64 -1.04
C ASP A 227 -14.43 -18.19 -2.46
N GLU A 228 -13.44 -17.94 -3.33
CA GLU A 228 -13.60 -17.46 -4.72
C GLU A 228 -14.45 -16.17 -4.83
N GLN A 229 -14.49 -15.39 -3.75
CA GLN A 229 -15.27 -14.16 -3.69
C GLN A 229 -14.54 -13.00 -4.36
N LYS A 230 -15.30 -12.03 -4.85
CA LYS A 230 -14.70 -10.78 -5.34
C LYS A 230 -14.09 -10.02 -4.15
N THR A 231 -12.88 -9.47 -4.34
CA THR A 231 -12.28 -8.53 -3.38
C THR A 231 -13.20 -7.34 -3.12
N LEU A 232 -13.34 -6.93 -1.86
CA LEU A 232 -14.16 -5.80 -1.44
C LEU A 232 -13.42 -4.94 -0.41
N PHE A 233 -13.82 -3.68 -0.27
CA PHE A 233 -13.21 -2.71 0.65
C PHE A 233 -14.26 -1.91 1.41
N SER A 234 -14.00 -1.46 2.62
CA SER A 234 -14.91 -0.54 3.30
C SER A 234 -14.96 0.77 2.53
N THR A 235 -16.02 1.55 2.70
CA THR A 235 -15.95 2.93 2.22
C THR A 235 -14.80 3.65 2.91
N PRO A 236 -13.94 4.40 2.19
CA PRO A 236 -12.86 5.15 2.82
C PRO A 236 -13.41 6.26 3.70
N ASP A 237 -13.10 6.21 5.00
CA ASP A 237 -13.41 7.26 5.98
C ASP A 237 -12.41 8.42 5.84
N LEU A 238 -12.54 9.15 4.74
CA LEU A 238 -11.69 10.29 4.41
C LEU A 238 -12.06 11.49 5.31
N ASP A 239 -11.07 12.03 6.01
CA ASP A 239 -11.23 13.20 6.87
C ASP A 239 -10.52 14.41 6.23
N LEU A 240 -11.29 15.47 5.99
CA LEU A 240 -10.82 16.73 5.41
C LEU A 240 -10.86 17.84 6.46
N ASP A 241 -9.72 18.47 6.72
CA ASP A 241 -9.72 19.76 7.42
C ASP A 241 -10.30 20.84 6.50
N ALA A 242 -11.51 21.30 6.84
CA ALA A 242 -12.24 22.27 6.04
C ALA A 242 -11.55 23.64 5.90
N LYS A 243 -10.53 23.96 6.70
CA LYS A 243 -9.81 25.24 6.63
C LYS A 243 -8.54 25.14 5.79
N THR A 244 -7.79 24.07 5.96
CA THR A 244 -6.47 23.90 5.33
C THR A 244 -6.53 23.04 4.07
N GLY A 245 -7.55 22.18 3.94
CA GLY A 245 -7.64 21.18 2.88
C GLY A 245 -6.80 19.94 3.16
N GLU A 246 -6.28 19.79 4.38
CA GLU A 246 -5.54 18.60 4.80
C GLU A 246 -6.46 17.37 4.72
N LEU A 247 -6.10 16.40 3.88
CA LEU A 247 -6.80 15.13 3.73
C LEU A 247 -6.09 14.04 4.53
N SER A 248 -6.85 13.18 5.22
CA SER A 248 -6.32 11.98 5.87
C SER A 248 -7.26 10.78 5.79
N LEU A 249 -6.69 9.56 5.87
CA LEU A 249 -7.42 8.29 6.04
C LEU A 249 -6.68 7.43 7.06
N ARG A 250 -7.29 7.12 8.20
CA ARG A 250 -6.58 6.35 9.24
C ARG A 250 -6.58 4.85 8.98
N PHE A 251 -7.72 4.33 8.55
CA PHE A 251 -7.92 2.90 8.35
C PHE A 251 -8.67 2.61 7.06
N LEU A 252 -8.33 1.49 6.44
CA LEU A 252 -9.12 0.88 5.37
C LEU A 252 -9.35 -0.58 5.73
N ARG A 253 -10.58 -1.08 5.57
CA ARG A 253 -10.86 -2.51 5.73
C ARG A 253 -11.02 -3.15 4.36
N ALA A 254 -10.64 -4.42 4.24
CA ALA A 254 -10.81 -5.16 3.01
C ALA A 254 -11.18 -6.61 3.26
N TRP A 255 -11.98 -7.16 2.35
CA TRP A 255 -12.47 -8.53 2.38
C TRP A 255 -12.00 -9.28 1.15
N PHE A 256 -11.77 -10.59 1.33
CA PHE A 256 -11.43 -11.52 0.25
C PHE A 256 -10.25 -11.09 -0.61
N LEU A 257 -9.21 -10.52 0.00
CA LEU A 257 -8.04 -10.09 -0.76
C LEU A 257 -7.34 -11.27 -1.45
N PRO A 258 -6.77 -11.07 -2.67
CA PRO A 258 -6.06 -12.11 -3.40
C PRO A 258 -4.94 -12.74 -2.56
N THR A 259 -4.75 -14.05 -2.69
CA THR A 259 -3.78 -14.79 -1.87
C THR A 259 -2.44 -15.05 -2.57
N GLN A 260 -2.42 -15.04 -3.90
CA GLN A 260 -1.25 -15.37 -4.70
C GLN A 260 -1.19 -14.57 -6.01
N THR A 261 0.00 -14.54 -6.61
CA THR A 261 0.18 -14.15 -8.01
C THR A 261 -0.30 -15.28 -8.93
N LYS A 262 -0.39 -15.03 -10.24
CA LYS A 262 -0.77 -16.06 -11.22
C LYS A 262 0.17 -17.27 -11.25
N GLU A 263 1.43 -17.09 -10.86
CA GLU A 263 2.42 -18.17 -10.73
C GLU A 263 2.35 -18.90 -9.36
N GLY A 264 1.37 -18.58 -8.53
CA GLY A 264 1.17 -19.24 -7.23
C GLY A 264 2.12 -18.77 -6.13
N ARG A 265 2.88 -17.68 -6.35
CA ARG A 265 3.64 -17.03 -5.26
C ARG A 265 2.65 -16.43 -4.28
N GLN A 266 2.83 -16.72 -2.99
CA GLN A 266 1.99 -16.15 -1.96
C GLN A 266 2.27 -14.65 -1.80
N ILE A 267 1.23 -13.82 -1.96
CA ILE A 267 1.26 -12.36 -1.74
C ILE A 267 1.22 -12.04 -0.23
N GLN A 268 0.75 -13.01 0.57
CA GLN A 268 0.22 -12.77 1.90
C GLN A 268 1.20 -12.74 3.08
N TYR A 269 2.51 -12.87 2.82
CA TYR A 269 3.53 -12.60 3.84
C TYR A 269 3.95 -11.11 3.88
N ASP A 270 3.48 -10.34 2.89
CA ASP A 270 3.96 -9.00 2.54
C ASP A 270 2.77 -8.08 2.18
N TRP A 271 1.70 -8.06 2.98
CA TRP A 271 0.52 -7.19 2.72
C TRP A 271 0.85 -5.68 2.73
N ASP A 272 2.10 -5.33 3.08
CA ASP A 272 2.78 -4.08 2.76
C ASP A 272 2.74 -3.73 1.25
N ALA A 273 2.31 -4.64 0.36
CA ALA A 273 2.07 -4.42 -1.06
C ALA A 273 0.83 -3.56 -1.38
N LEU A 274 -0.09 -3.38 -0.41
CA LEU A 274 -1.28 -2.57 -0.62
C LEU A 274 -0.93 -1.08 -0.62
N ARG A 275 -1.16 -0.44 -1.76
CA ARG A 275 -0.91 0.98 -1.98
C ARG A 275 -2.21 1.72 -1.97
N ILE A 276 -2.26 2.81 -1.21
CA ILE A 276 -3.36 3.76 -1.27
C ILE A 276 -2.82 5.05 -1.87
N SER A 277 -3.40 5.46 -2.98
CA SER A 277 -2.99 6.66 -3.70
C SER A 277 -4.16 7.63 -3.85
N ILE A 278 -3.87 8.92 -3.73
CA ILE A 278 -4.77 9.98 -4.15
C ILE A 278 -4.34 10.41 -5.54
N MET A 279 -5.25 10.29 -6.49
CA MET A 279 -5.06 10.60 -7.89
C MET A 279 -5.84 11.85 -8.27
N SER A 280 -5.25 12.70 -9.11
CA SER A 280 -5.93 13.81 -9.81
C SER A 280 -5.86 13.53 -11.30
N GLY A 281 -6.90 12.93 -11.88
CA GLY A 281 -6.83 12.37 -13.22
C GLY A 281 -5.81 11.22 -13.28
N SER A 282 -4.78 11.34 -14.12
CA SER A 282 -3.69 10.35 -14.24
C SER A 282 -2.56 10.54 -13.23
N ASP A 283 -2.53 11.67 -12.53
CA ASP A 283 -1.37 12.07 -11.74
C ASP A 283 -1.52 11.62 -10.30
N VAL A 284 -0.47 11.01 -9.75
CA VAL A 284 -0.39 10.65 -8.33
C VAL A 284 -0.10 11.92 -7.53
N VAL A 285 -1.09 12.39 -6.78
CA VAL A 285 -0.94 13.54 -5.85
C VAL A 285 -0.19 13.10 -4.61
N SER A 286 -0.58 11.94 -4.06
CA SER A 286 0.01 11.39 -2.86
C SER A 286 -0.14 9.88 -2.86
N ARG A 287 0.79 9.19 -2.21
CA ARG A 287 0.83 7.74 -2.08
C ARG A 287 1.21 7.36 -0.66
N ARG A 288 0.54 6.36 -0.13
CA ARG A 288 0.79 5.79 1.20
C ARG A 288 0.84 4.27 1.12
N VAL A 289 1.67 3.73 2.01
CA VAL A 289 1.75 2.30 2.30
C VAL A 289 0.91 2.03 3.54
N CYS A 290 0.19 0.92 3.52
CA CYS A 290 -0.65 0.50 4.62
C CYS A 290 -0.11 -0.77 5.24
N TRP A 291 -0.33 -0.93 6.54
CA TRP A 291 0.11 -2.09 7.30
C TRP A 291 -1.10 -2.85 7.77
N SER A 292 -1.12 -4.16 7.58
CA SER A 292 -2.13 -4.98 8.21
C SER A 292 -1.94 -4.90 9.72
N ARG A 293 -2.99 -4.52 10.46
CA ARG A 293 -2.98 -4.55 11.93
C ARG A 293 -2.95 -5.99 12.46
N ASN A 294 -3.37 -6.93 11.62
CA ASN A 294 -3.30 -8.35 11.89
C ASN A 294 -1.98 -8.87 11.30
N ASP A 295 -1.01 -9.21 12.16
CA ASP A 295 0.26 -9.75 11.69
C ASP A 295 0.20 -11.28 11.57
N GLY A 296 0.92 -11.83 10.58
CA GLY A 296 1.10 -13.26 10.44
C GLY A 296 -0.18 -14.03 10.08
N ARG A 297 -0.32 -15.26 10.61
CA ARG A 297 -1.33 -16.23 10.16
C ARG A 297 -2.78 -15.77 10.35
N GLU A 298 -3.05 -14.91 11.35
CA GLU A 298 -4.41 -14.46 11.65
C GLU A 298 -4.96 -13.52 10.58
N ALA A 299 -4.16 -12.60 10.04
CA ALA A 299 -4.51 -11.83 8.82
C ALA A 299 -4.78 -12.75 7.64
N ILE A 300 -3.88 -13.72 7.45
CA ILE A 300 -3.94 -14.66 6.34
C ILE A 300 -5.15 -15.58 6.45
N ALA A 301 -5.64 -15.84 7.67
CA ALA A 301 -6.86 -16.56 8.01
C ALA A 301 -8.12 -15.65 7.97
N SER A 302 -7.92 -14.33 7.99
CA SER A 302 -8.85 -13.19 7.90
C SER A 302 -9.78 -13.17 6.68
N GLN A 303 -11.09 -13.37 6.77
CA GLN A 303 -11.98 -12.94 5.67
C GLN A 303 -11.95 -11.41 5.55
N GLU A 304 -11.83 -10.71 6.68
CA GLU A 304 -11.67 -9.27 6.82
C GLU A 304 -10.23 -8.92 7.28
N ASN A 305 -9.63 -7.93 6.67
CA ASN A 305 -8.31 -7.39 7.02
C ASN A 305 -8.41 -5.90 7.31
N TRP A 306 -7.68 -5.46 8.33
CA TRP A 306 -7.66 -4.08 8.79
C TRP A 306 -6.31 -3.47 8.45
N PHE A 307 -6.30 -2.41 7.65
CA PHE A 307 -5.10 -1.70 7.25
C PHE A 307 -5.02 -0.37 7.94
N GLU A 308 -3.91 -0.12 8.65
CA GLU A 308 -3.58 1.17 9.23
C GLU A 308 -2.61 1.92 8.31
N LEU A 309 -2.88 3.20 8.09
CA LEU A 309 -2.01 4.05 7.28
C LEU A 309 -0.99 4.77 8.18
N MET A 310 0.25 4.83 7.71
CA MET A 310 1.35 5.53 8.41
C MET A 310 1.08 7.02 8.62
N ASN A 311 1.76 7.61 9.61
CA ASN A 311 1.75 9.06 9.88
C ASN A 311 0.34 9.64 10.00
N THR A 312 -0.52 8.98 10.79
CA THR A 312 -1.93 9.34 11.00
C THR A 312 -2.80 9.33 9.74
N GLY A 313 -2.30 8.79 8.63
CA GLY A 313 -3.05 8.71 7.39
C GLY A 313 -3.04 9.97 6.54
N TYR A 314 -2.19 10.95 6.84
CA TYR A 314 -2.15 12.24 6.15
C TYR A 314 -1.71 12.12 4.68
N PHE A 315 -2.49 12.65 3.74
CA PHE A 315 -2.18 12.63 2.30
C PHE A 315 -1.65 13.95 1.75
N GLY A 316 -1.86 15.09 2.42
CA GLY A 316 -1.48 16.40 1.92
C GLY A 316 -2.65 17.40 1.97
N GLU A 317 -2.34 18.66 1.66
CA GLU A 317 -3.35 19.70 1.44
C GLU A 317 -3.87 19.64 0.00
N LEU A 318 -5.16 19.37 -0.16
CA LEU A 318 -5.83 19.33 -1.45
C LEU A 318 -6.49 20.67 -1.80
N LYS A 319 -6.50 20.98 -3.09
CA LYS A 319 -7.19 22.15 -3.64
C LYS A 319 -8.57 21.75 -4.16
N PRO A 320 -9.46 22.70 -4.45
CA PRO A 320 -10.72 22.38 -5.12
C PRO A 320 -10.49 21.64 -6.44
N GLY A 321 -11.22 20.54 -6.65
CA GLY A 321 -11.05 19.68 -7.80
C GLY A 321 -11.55 18.25 -7.57
N SER A 322 -11.56 17.45 -8.64
CA SER A 322 -11.95 16.04 -8.62
C SER A 322 -10.74 15.14 -8.39
N TYR A 323 -10.90 14.21 -7.46
CA TYR A 323 -9.86 13.27 -7.07
C TYR A 323 -10.41 11.84 -7.05
N SER A 324 -9.51 10.87 -6.94
CA SER A 324 -9.89 9.50 -6.60
C SER A 324 -8.89 8.89 -5.65
N LEU A 325 -9.38 8.10 -4.71
CA LEU A 325 -8.57 7.19 -3.92
C LEU A 325 -8.48 5.86 -4.66
N THR A 326 -7.27 5.43 -5.00
CA THR A 326 -7.01 4.11 -5.57
C THR A 326 -6.41 3.19 -4.53
N VAL A 327 -6.78 1.92 -4.60
CA VAL A 327 -6.13 0.85 -3.85
C VAL A 327 -5.52 -0.12 -4.85
N ASP A 328 -4.21 -0.30 -4.78
CA ASP A 328 -3.45 -1.12 -5.72
C ASP A 328 -2.68 -2.22 -4.99
N ILE A 329 -2.56 -3.39 -5.62
CA ILE A 329 -1.57 -4.42 -5.25
C ILE A 329 -0.75 -4.70 -6.50
N TYR A 330 0.57 -4.51 -6.45
CA TYR A 330 1.48 -4.81 -7.56
C TYR A 330 1.13 -4.12 -8.88
N GLY A 331 0.54 -2.92 -8.81
CA GLY A 331 0.09 -2.16 -9.98
C GLY A 331 -1.27 -2.61 -10.54
N HIS A 332 -1.93 -3.58 -9.91
CA HIS A 332 -3.33 -3.90 -10.17
C HIS A 332 -4.24 -3.10 -9.25
N THR A 333 -5.02 -2.20 -9.85
CA THR A 333 -6.05 -1.45 -9.13
C THR A 333 -7.19 -2.38 -8.72
N LEU A 334 -7.36 -2.51 -7.42
CA LEU A 334 -8.42 -3.31 -6.80
C LEU A 334 -9.64 -2.46 -6.44
N MET A 335 -9.46 -1.17 -6.19
CA MET A 335 -10.54 -0.23 -5.89
C MET A 335 -10.20 1.16 -6.44
N THR A 336 -11.23 1.86 -6.90
CA THR A 336 -11.19 3.30 -7.16
C THR A 336 -12.41 3.93 -6.52
N TYR A 337 -12.19 4.89 -5.62
CA TYR A 337 -13.23 5.64 -4.93
C TYR A 337 -13.14 7.12 -5.32
N PRO A 338 -14.07 7.65 -6.14
CA PRO A 338 -14.04 9.05 -6.55
C PRO A 338 -14.49 9.96 -5.41
N PHE A 339 -13.95 11.17 -5.35
CA PHE A 339 -14.44 12.25 -4.48
C PHE A 339 -14.09 13.63 -5.08
N GLU A 340 -14.71 14.67 -4.59
CA GLU A 340 -14.51 16.05 -5.03
C GLU A 340 -14.28 16.96 -3.83
N ILE A 341 -13.29 17.85 -3.94
CA ILE A 341 -13.08 18.95 -3.01
C ILE A 341 -13.73 20.21 -3.60
N VAL A 342 -14.65 20.82 -2.87
CA VAL A 342 -15.40 22.01 -3.27
C VAL A 342 -15.01 23.17 -2.35
N GLU A 343 -14.80 24.36 -2.92
CA GLU A 343 -14.63 25.59 -2.14
C GLU A 343 -15.97 26.29 -1.96
N MET A 344 -16.29 26.60 -0.71
CA MET A 344 -17.46 27.37 -0.32
C MET A 344 -17.01 28.75 0.15
N THR A 345 -17.55 29.80 -0.46
CA THR A 345 -17.32 31.18 -0.03
C THR A 345 -18.44 31.61 0.90
N VAL A 346 -18.12 32.19 2.05
CA VAL A 346 -19.10 32.70 3.00
C VAL A 346 -19.25 34.20 2.78
N SER A 347 -20.47 34.63 2.44
CA SER A 347 -20.77 36.03 2.14
C SER A 347 -21.09 36.87 3.39
N ASP A 348 -21.31 36.24 4.55
CA ASP A 348 -21.59 36.93 5.82
C ASP A 348 -20.34 37.61 6.38
N ILE A 349 -20.45 38.93 6.56
CA ILE A 349 -19.45 39.81 7.17
C ILE A 349 -19.11 39.46 8.63
N ASN A 350 -19.97 38.70 9.31
CA ASN A 350 -19.77 38.27 10.70
C ASN A 350 -19.15 36.86 10.81
N SER A 351 -18.94 36.18 9.68
CA SER A 351 -18.29 34.88 9.67
C SER A 351 -16.84 34.98 10.13
N LYS A 352 -16.38 34.00 10.92
CA LYS A 352 -14.96 33.80 11.25
C LYS A 352 -14.15 33.28 10.07
N PHE A 353 -14.81 32.74 9.04
CA PHE A 353 -14.18 32.12 7.88
C PHE A 353 -14.74 32.73 6.60
N ASP A 354 -13.88 33.34 5.79
CA ASP A 354 -14.27 33.91 4.50
C ASP A 354 -14.51 32.80 3.45
N ARG A 355 -13.87 31.64 3.66
CA ARG A 355 -14.03 30.44 2.85
C ARG A 355 -13.75 29.18 3.66
N TYR A 356 -14.27 28.05 3.21
CA TYR A 356 -13.90 26.72 3.67
C TYR A 356 -13.99 25.71 2.52
N LEU A 357 -13.36 24.55 2.71
CA LEU A 357 -13.38 23.43 1.80
C LEU A 357 -14.35 22.37 2.32
N ALA A 358 -15.06 21.75 1.39
CA ALA A 358 -15.93 20.62 1.65
C ALA A 358 -15.60 19.46 0.73
N MET A 359 -15.95 18.25 1.14
CA MET A 359 -15.78 17.04 0.33
C MET A 359 -17.15 16.49 -0.08
N LYS A 360 -17.29 16.17 -1.36
CA LYS A 360 -18.42 15.38 -1.89
C LYS A 360 -17.90 14.02 -2.33
N SER A 361 -18.65 12.97 -2.05
CA SER A 361 -18.31 11.59 -2.36
C SER A 361 -19.57 10.81 -2.78
N PRO A 362 -19.44 9.59 -3.34
CA PRO A 362 -20.58 8.75 -3.66
C PRO A 362 -21.53 8.50 -2.47
N GLU A 363 -21.02 8.43 -1.23
CA GLU A 363 -21.86 8.28 -0.03
C GLU A 363 -22.80 9.45 0.20
N ASP A 364 -22.46 10.65 -0.29
CA ASP A 364 -23.32 11.82 -0.12
C ASP A 364 -24.58 11.75 -0.99
N THR A 365 -24.65 10.78 -1.90
CA THR A 365 -25.87 10.47 -2.66
C THR A 365 -26.71 9.37 -2.01
N GLN A 366 -26.39 8.99 -0.78
CA GLN A 366 -26.97 7.82 -0.13
C GLN A 366 -27.48 8.13 1.27
N LEU A 367 -28.59 7.49 1.61
CA LEU A 367 -29.19 7.49 2.93
C LEU A 367 -28.92 6.15 3.61
N LYS A 368 -28.32 6.20 4.81
CA LYS A 368 -28.16 5.00 5.65
C LYS A 368 -29.25 4.96 6.70
N ILE A 369 -29.97 3.84 6.79
CA ILE A 369 -31.05 3.62 7.75
C ILE A 369 -30.75 2.38 8.57
N LYS A 370 -30.68 2.51 9.89
CA LYS A 370 -30.53 1.40 10.82
C LYS A 370 -31.82 1.21 11.58
N GLN A 371 -32.31 -0.02 11.61
CA GLN A 371 -33.45 -0.37 12.45
C GLN A 371 -32.93 -0.93 13.78
N CYS A 372 -33.31 -0.31 14.89
CA CYS A 372 -33.07 -0.90 16.20
C CYS A 372 -34.13 -1.97 16.47
N MET A 373 -33.74 -3.24 16.62
CA MET A 373 -34.72 -4.31 16.82
C MET A 373 -35.34 -4.32 18.23
N ASP A 374 -34.69 -3.69 19.20
CA ASP A 374 -35.22 -3.57 20.56
C ASP A 374 -36.21 -2.40 20.69
N SER A 375 -36.00 -1.35 19.90
CA SER A 375 -36.84 -0.16 19.94
C SER A 375 -37.77 0.04 18.75
N PHE A 376 -37.55 -0.69 17.67
CA PHE A 376 -38.15 -0.42 16.38
C PHE A 376 -38.02 1.05 15.98
N GLU A 377 -36.97 1.75 16.41
CA GLU A 377 -36.65 3.09 15.89
C GLU A 377 -35.79 2.94 14.64
N LEU A 378 -35.94 3.88 13.71
CA LEU A 378 -35.04 4.03 12.57
C LEU A 378 -34.04 5.14 12.87
N ASP A 379 -32.76 4.78 12.95
CA ASP A 379 -31.65 5.73 12.91
C ASP A 379 -31.31 6.02 11.45
N VAL A 380 -31.69 7.20 11.00
CA VAL A 380 -31.51 7.70 9.64
C VAL A 380 -30.34 8.68 9.61
N TYR A 381 -29.33 8.38 8.81
CA TYR A 381 -28.14 9.20 8.61
C TYR A 381 -28.24 9.90 7.25
N TYR A 382 -28.64 11.16 7.28
CA TYR A 382 -28.90 11.98 6.10
C TYR A 382 -27.63 12.76 5.66
N PRO A 383 -27.18 12.61 4.39
CA PRO A 383 -25.93 13.20 3.92
C PRO A 383 -26.08 14.70 3.65
N LEU A 384 -25.47 15.53 4.50
CA LEU A 384 -25.54 16.99 4.36
C LEU A 384 -24.74 17.53 3.18
N ALA A 385 -23.65 16.86 2.78
CA ALA A 385 -22.77 17.37 1.74
C ALA A 385 -23.42 17.40 0.35
N ARG A 386 -24.53 16.67 0.15
CA ARG A 386 -25.39 16.78 -1.05
C ARG A 386 -25.94 18.18 -1.26
N HIS A 387 -26.20 18.90 -0.17
CA HIS A 387 -26.89 20.18 -0.16
C HIS A 387 -25.97 21.36 0.20
N LEU A 388 -24.65 21.21 0.00
CA LEU A 388 -23.66 22.27 0.27
C LEU A 388 -24.07 23.62 -0.32
N ASP A 389 -24.43 23.64 -1.60
CA ASP A 389 -24.78 24.86 -2.34
C ASP A 389 -26.04 25.55 -1.81
N LEU A 390 -26.95 24.80 -1.17
CA LEU A 390 -28.19 25.32 -0.62
C LEU A 390 -28.04 25.81 0.82
N LEU A 391 -27.23 25.11 1.62
CA LEU A 391 -27.18 25.30 3.08
C LEU A 391 -26.02 26.17 3.54
N ALA A 392 -24.97 26.35 2.73
CA ALA A 392 -23.75 27.05 3.11
C ALA A 392 -23.93 28.55 3.42
N GLU A 393 -24.99 29.18 2.92
CA GLU A 393 -25.29 30.60 3.14
C GLU A 393 -26.16 30.86 4.39
N SER A 394 -26.64 29.79 5.05
CA SER A 394 -27.49 29.92 6.23
C SER A 394 -26.66 30.07 7.51
N ASP A 395 -27.16 30.80 8.51
CA ASP A 395 -26.56 30.82 9.86
C ASP A 395 -26.69 29.45 10.55
N GLU A 396 -27.92 28.94 10.50
CA GLU A 396 -28.36 27.65 11.00
C GLU A 396 -29.46 27.16 10.05
N PHE A 397 -29.55 25.85 9.87
CA PHE A 397 -30.68 25.24 9.18
C PHE A 397 -31.27 24.11 10.02
N GLU A 398 -32.48 23.71 9.64
CA GLU A 398 -33.20 22.65 10.30
C GLU A 398 -33.78 21.69 9.28
N ILE A 399 -33.49 20.41 9.44
CA ILE A 399 -34.06 19.34 8.63
C ILE A 399 -35.06 18.56 9.46
N PHE A 400 -36.24 18.38 8.90
CA PHE A 400 -37.30 17.55 9.43
C PHE A 400 -37.43 16.29 8.61
N CYS A 401 -37.73 15.18 9.27
CA CYS A 401 -38.24 13.99 8.62
C CYS A 401 -39.72 13.84 8.91
N ARG A 402 -40.50 13.62 7.87
CA ARG A 402 -41.91 13.25 7.94
C ARG A 402 -42.09 11.91 7.24
N LEU A 403 -42.93 11.05 7.81
CA LEU A 403 -43.15 9.72 7.28
C LEU A 403 -44.60 9.56 6.84
N GLU A 404 -44.81 8.86 5.72
CA GLU A 404 -46.14 8.47 5.26
C GLU A 404 -46.19 6.97 4.98
N LYS A 405 -47.36 6.37 5.21
CA LYS A 405 -47.74 5.05 4.72
C LYS A 405 -48.96 5.21 3.82
N ASP A 406 -48.89 4.73 2.58
CA ASP A 406 -49.99 4.78 1.61
C ASP A 406 -50.60 6.20 1.44
N GLY A 407 -49.77 7.24 1.47
CA GLY A 407 -50.18 8.65 1.32
C GLY A 407 -50.84 9.27 2.56
N SER A 408 -50.83 8.57 3.70
CA SER A 408 -51.29 9.08 4.99
C SER A 408 -50.11 9.27 5.93
N ALA A 409 -50.15 10.32 6.76
CA ALA A 409 -49.11 10.57 7.76
C ALA A 409 -48.97 9.37 8.71
N TRP A 410 -47.72 9.02 9.01
CA TRP A 410 -47.37 7.92 9.90
C TRP A 410 -46.24 8.36 10.86
N PRO A 411 -46.24 7.91 12.13
CA PRO A 411 -47.31 7.17 12.79
C PRO A 411 -48.59 8.01 12.91
N ASP A 412 -49.74 7.34 12.96
CA ASP A 412 -51.06 7.98 13.10
C ASP A 412 -51.45 8.24 14.57
N TYR A 413 -50.63 7.78 15.51
CA TYR A 413 -50.76 8.05 16.94
C TYR A 413 -50.08 9.36 17.35
N GLU A 414 -50.56 9.97 18.44
CA GLU A 414 -49.93 11.15 19.02
C GLU A 414 -48.55 10.80 19.59
N MET A 415 -47.52 11.54 19.17
CA MET A 415 -46.16 11.42 19.70
C MET A 415 -45.92 12.48 20.78
N ASP A 416 -45.18 12.10 21.82
CA ASP A 416 -44.70 13.08 22.79
C ASP A 416 -43.67 14.04 22.16
N TYR A 417 -43.43 15.16 22.83
CA TYR A 417 -42.49 16.17 22.37
C TYR A 417 -41.08 15.61 22.14
N PHE A 418 -40.60 14.70 22.99
CA PHE A 418 -39.25 14.15 22.88
C PHE A 418 -39.10 13.23 21.67
N ALA A 419 -40.05 12.33 21.44
CA ALA A 419 -40.12 11.47 20.26
C ALA A 419 -40.24 12.30 18.97
N SER A 420 -41.07 13.35 18.98
CA SER A 420 -41.19 14.27 17.84
C SER A 420 -39.93 15.09 17.58
N SER A 421 -39.19 15.44 18.64
CA SER A 421 -37.96 16.23 18.52
C SER A 421 -36.82 15.45 17.87
N ASN A 422 -36.82 14.12 17.96
CA ASN A 422 -35.81 13.26 17.33
C ASN A 422 -35.98 13.12 15.81
N MET A 423 -37.13 13.52 15.27
CA MET A 423 -37.42 13.60 13.82
C MET A 423 -36.99 14.94 13.21
N LYS A 424 -36.33 15.79 14.00
CA LYS A 424 -35.88 17.13 13.63
C LYS A 424 -34.44 17.29 14.14
N GLN A 425 -33.56 17.84 13.32
CA GLN A 425 -32.25 18.23 13.79
C GLN A 425 -31.87 19.58 13.18
N SER A 426 -31.31 20.45 14.02
CA SER A 426 -30.71 21.70 13.58
C SER A 426 -29.19 21.60 13.48
N ARG A 427 -28.61 22.43 12.61
CA ARG A 427 -27.18 22.47 12.37
C ARG A 427 -26.74 23.92 12.20
N GLU A 428 -25.90 24.38 13.10
CA GLU A 428 -25.15 25.62 12.92
C GLU A 428 -24.16 25.45 11.76
N VAL A 429 -24.14 26.45 10.87
CA VAL A 429 -23.27 26.52 9.69
C VAL A 429 -22.24 27.62 9.87
N ILE A 430 -22.70 28.83 10.20
CA ILE A 430 -21.80 29.97 10.36
C ILE A 430 -20.87 29.72 11.55
N ASN A 431 -19.58 29.97 11.34
CA ASN A 431 -18.48 29.68 12.27
C ASN A 431 -18.20 28.19 12.52
N LYS A 432 -18.78 27.27 11.75
CA LYS A 432 -18.53 25.83 11.86
C LYS A 432 -18.18 25.22 10.49
N ALA A 433 -16.93 25.38 10.06
CA ALA A 433 -16.47 24.99 8.72
C ALA A 433 -16.69 23.50 8.36
N ASP A 434 -16.80 22.62 9.35
CA ASP A 434 -17.01 21.17 9.21
C ASP A 434 -18.48 20.75 9.38
N TRP A 435 -19.45 21.68 9.30
CA TRP A 435 -20.87 21.41 9.53
C TRP A 435 -21.42 20.27 8.66
N TRP A 436 -20.86 20.08 7.46
CA TRP A 436 -21.24 19.10 6.44
C TRP A 436 -20.60 17.71 6.66
N ASN A 437 -19.47 17.63 7.38
CA ASN A 437 -18.59 16.45 7.42
C ASN A 437 -19.24 15.21 8.06
N LYS A 438 -20.27 15.40 8.89
CA LYS A 438 -21.01 14.29 9.50
C LYS A 438 -22.46 14.31 9.06
N PRO A 439 -23.03 13.16 8.67
CA PRO A 439 -24.44 13.07 8.34
C PRO A 439 -25.30 13.54 9.53
N LEU A 440 -26.46 14.07 9.18
CA LEU A 440 -27.48 14.48 10.14
C LEU A 440 -28.20 13.20 10.62
N HIS A 441 -28.21 12.96 11.93
CA HIS A 441 -28.77 11.74 12.53
C HIS A 441 -30.17 12.04 13.04
N LEU A 442 -31.14 11.52 12.32
CA LEU A 442 -32.56 11.57 12.68
C LEU A 442 -32.94 10.23 13.28
N GLN A 443 -33.59 10.24 14.42
CA GLN A 443 -34.12 9.03 15.04
C GLN A 443 -35.64 9.07 14.94
N ILE A 444 -36.18 8.19 14.11
CA ILE A 444 -37.60 8.15 13.77
C ILE A 444 -38.24 7.02 14.56
N PRO A 445 -39.21 7.30 15.45
CA PRO A 445 -40.03 6.26 16.06
C PRO A 445 -40.72 5.46 14.97
N PHE A 446 -40.50 4.13 14.95
CA PHE A 446 -40.97 3.29 13.85
C PHE A 446 -41.61 1.98 14.34
N ALA A 447 -42.67 2.15 15.15
CA ALA A 447 -43.39 1.07 15.81
C ALA A 447 -44.91 1.18 15.61
N ASP A 448 -45.66 0.17 16.06
CA ASP A 448 -47.13 0.15 16.02
C ASP A 448 -47.81 1.09 17.04
N ARG A 449 -47.06 1.57 18.06
CA ARG A 449 -47.59 2.41 19.14
C ARG A 449 -46.51 3.31 19.76
N ALA A 450 -46.96 4.36 20.45
CA ALA A 450 -46.09 5.32 21.12
C ALA A 450 -45.34 4.74 22.33
N GLU A 451 -46.00 3.91 23.16
CA GLU A 451 -45.41 3.40 24.38
C GLU A 451 -44.34 2.33 24.12
N ARG A 452 -43.18 2.47 24.77
CA ARG A 452 -42.09 1.49 24.68
C ARG A 452 -42.48 0.11 25.20
N GLU A 453 -43.40 0.02 26.15
CA GLU A 453 -43.85 -1.26 26.72
C GLU A 453 -44.89 -1.90 25.79
N GLY A 454 -44.57 -3.09 25.28
CA GLY A 454 -45.47 -3.83 24.40
C GLY A 454 -45.54 -3.34 22.95
N ARG A 455 -44.70 -2.37 22.54
CA ARG A 455 -44.55 -1.99 21.13
C ARG A 455 -44.10 -3.16 20.28
N GLN A 456 -44.62 -3.21 19.06
CA GLN A 456 -44.28 -4.17 18.03
C GLN A 456 -43.67 -3.42 16.84
N ALA A 457 -43.03 -4.17 15.95
CA ALA A 457 -42.52 -3.62 14.70
C ALA A 457 -43.65 -2.94 13.91
N ALA A 458 -43.30 -1.90 13.15
CA ALA A 458 -44.20 -1.33 12.16
C ALA A 458 -44.76 -2.43 11.24
N GLU A 459 -46.02 -2.28 10.86
CA GLU A 459 -46.68 -3.20 9.94
C GLU A 459 -45.94 -3.33 8.60
N ASP A 460 -46.07 -4.48 7.97
CA ASP A 460 -45.56 -4.66 6.62
C ASP A 460 -46.20 -3.65 5.65
N GLY A 461 -45.41 -3.16 4.70
CA GLY A 461 -45.83 -2.16 3.73
C GLY A 461 -44.72 -1.25 3.26
N VAL A 462 -45.07 -0.32 2.37
CA VAL A 462 -44.17 0.70 1.83
C VAL A 462 -44.41 2.02 2.54
N TYR A 463 -43.35 2.61 3.06
CA TYR A 463 -43.34 3.89 3.73
C TYR A 463 -42.52 4.89 2.92
N THR A 464 -42.91 6.16 2.93
CA THR A 464 -42.16 7.23 2.29
C THR A 464 -41.65 8.21 3.33
N LEU A 465 -40.33 8.35 3.43
CA LEU A 465 -39.66 9.37 4.22
C LEU A 465 -39.54 10.63 3.36
N TYR A 466 -39.95 11.77 3.91
CA TYR A 466 -39.78 13.09 3.33
C TYR A 466 -38.80 13.88 4.19
N PHE A 467 -37.74 14.42 3.58
CA PHE A 467 -36.79 15.31 4.23
C PHE A 467 -37.10 16.75 3.82
N GLU A 468 -37.39 17.59 4.81
CA GLU A 468 -37.89 18.95 4.60
C GLU A 468 -36.99 19.97 5.30
N LEU A 469 -36.74 21.10 4.66
CA LEU A 469 -35.88 22.18 5.13
C LEU A 469 -36.70 23.35 5.69
N GLY A 470 -36.35 23.75 6.92
CA GLY A 470 -36.82 24.98 7.56
C GLY A 470 -38.33 25.01 7.85
N ASP A 471 -38.80 26.14 8.40
CA ASP A 471 -40.20 26.30 8.81
C ASP A 471 -41.19 26.24 7.66
N GLU A 472 -40.75 26.63 6.45
CA GLU A 472 -41.55 26.56 5.22
C GLU A 472 -41.67 25.13 4.66
N ARG A 473 -41.04 24.14 5.30
CA ARG A 473 -41.09 22.71 4.92
C ARG A 473 -40.75 22.47 3.44
N ARG A 474 -39.71 23.14 2.94
CA ARG A 474 -39.26 22.94 1.57
C ARG A 474 -38.73 21.52 1.42
N LEU A 475 -39.35 20.72 0.56
CA LEU A 475 -38.90 19.36 0.28
C LEU A 475 -37.47 19.38 -0.28
N LEU A 476 -36.58 18.61 0.36
CA LEU A 476 -35.22 18.34 -0.11
C LEU A 476 -35.20 17.05 -0.93
N ASP A 477 -35.55 15.94 -0.30
CA ASP A 477 -35.52 14.59 -0.87
C ASP A 477 -36.67 13.75 -0.30
N SER A 478 -37.04 12.66 -0.99
CA SER A 478 -37.97 11.67 -0.49
C SER A 478 -37.53 10.26 -0.87
N VAL A 479 -37.59 9.32 0.07
CA VAL A 479 -37.21 7.92 -0.18
C VAL A 479 -38.32 6.97 0.21
N GLN A 480 -38.46 5.88 -0.54
CA GLN A 480 -39.34 4.79 -0.19
C GLN A 480 -38.56 3.69 0.53
N ILE A 481 -39.14 3.18 1.62
CA ILE A 481 -38.65 2.02 2.35
C ILE A 481 -39.73 0.96 2.42
N GLU A 482 -39.34 -0.31 2.39
CA GLU A 482 -40.27 -1.43 2.53
C GLU A 482 -40.01 -2.15 3.86
N MET A 483 -41.08 -2.45 4.58
CA MET A 483 -41.06 -3.30 5.76
C MET A 483 -41.67 -4.65 5.44
N LYS A 484 -40.97 -5.72 5.84
CA LYS A 484 -41.44 -7.09 5.65
C LYS A 484 -41.03 -7.99 6.81
N GLY A 485 -42.00 -8.65 7.42
CA GLY A 485 -41.77 -9.48 8.60
C GLY A 485 -41.18 -8.70 9.78
N GLY A 486 -41.51 -7.41 9.89
CA GLY A 486 -40.96 -6.51 10.92
C GLY A 486 -39.50 -6.09 10.71
N VAL A 487 -38.93 -6.35 9.53
CA VAL A 487 -37.55 -5.98 9.17
C VAL A 487 -37.54 -5.06 7.95
N LEU A 488 -36.74 -4.00 8.04
CA LEU A 488 -36.46 -3.09 6.94
C LEU A 488 -35.82 -3.85 5.77
N GLN A 489 -36.44 -3.76 4.60
CA GLN A 489 -35.91 -4.27 3.34
C GLN A 489 -35.12 -3.15 2.64
N GLY A 490 -34.08 -3.54 1.90
CA GLY A 490 -33.22 -2.60 1.20
C GLY A 490 -32.60 -3.21 -0.04
N GLU A 491 -32.48 -2.40 -1.10
CA GLU A 491 -31.66 -2.74 -2.26
C GLU A 491 -30.23 -2.26 -2.05
N SER A 492 -29.30 -3.20 -1.86
CA SER A 492 -27.87 -2.94 -1.96
C SER A 492 -27.46 -2.87 -3.44
N SER A 493 -27.80 -1.81 -4.16
CA SER A 493 -27.33 -1.67 -5.55
C SER A 493 -26.55 -0.39 -5.77
N HIS A 494 -25.23 -0.52 -5.76
CA HIS A 494 -24.32 0.39 -6.45
C HIS A 494 -23.85 -0.26 -7.76
N PRO A 495 -23.85 0.43 -8.91
CA PRO A 495 -23.14 -0.09 -10.06
C PRO A 495 -21.63 0.03 -9.81
N LEU A 496 -20.93 -1.09 -9.95
CA LEU A 496 -19.50 -1.19 -10.34
C LEU A 496 -18.39 -0.92 -9.30
N MET A 497 -18.65 -0.47 -8.07
CA MET A 497 -17.60 -0.27 -7.05
C MET A 497 -17.41 -1.49 -6.13
N PRO A 498 -16.18 -1.98 -5.88
CA PRO A 498 -15.90 -3.13 -5.01
C PRO A 498 -15.92 -2.73 -3.52
N LEU A 499 -17.06 -2.26 -3.03
CA LEU A 499 -17.23 -1.77 -1.65
C LEU A 499 -18.07 -2.75 -0.79
N ALA A 500 -17.56 -3.05 0.40
CA ALA A 500 -18.08 -3.98 1.39
C ALA A 500 -19.23 -3.40 2.20
N ASP A 501 -19.21 -2.09 2.50
CA ASP A 501 -20.30 -1.40 3.21
C ASP A 501 -21.66 -1.59 2.52
N PHE A 502 -21.68 -1.78 1.19
CA PHE A 502 -22.90 -2.07 0.42
C PHE A 502 -23.32 -3.53 0.42
N VAL A 503 -22.38 -4.47 0.37
CA VAL A 503 -22.68 -5.90 0.22
C VAL A 503 -22.92 -6.58 1.57
N PHE A 504 -22.32 -6.05 2.64
CA PHE A 504 -22.46 -6.56 4.00
C PHE A 504 -23.14 -5.55 4.93
N PRO A 505 -24.36 -5.07 4.60
CA PRO A 505 -25.06 -4.05 5.39
C PRO A 505 -25.24 -4.47 6.86
N ASN A 506 -25.34 -5.77 7.12
CA ASN A 506 -25.45 -6.34 8.47
C ASN A 506 -24.16 -6.23 9.30
N GLU A 507 -22.98 -6.23 8.66
CA GLU A 507 -21.69 -6.01 9.35
C GLU A 507 -21.46 -4.52 9.64
N HIS A 508 -22.13 -3.63 8.89
CA HIS A 508 -22.04 -2.16 9.01
C HIS A 508 -23.29 -1.51 9.61
N GLY A 509 -24.25 -2.34 10.05
CA GLY A 509 -25.37 -2.02 10.91
C GLY A 509 -26.60 -1.38 10.28
N GLY A 510 -26.89 -1.49 8.98
CA GLY A 510 -28.15 -0.96 8.40
C GLY A 510 -28.26 -1.02 6.88
N VAL A 511 -29.42 -0.61 6.36
CA VAL A 511 -29.75 -0.52 4.92
C VAL A 511 -29.23 0.79 4.33
N VAL A 512 -28.83 0.77 3.05
CA VAL A 512 -28.40 1.95 2.28
C VAL A 512 -29.35 2.16 1.10
N ILE A 513 -29.75 3.40 0.85
CA ILE A 513 -30.72 3.79 -0.18
C ILE A 513 -30.16 4.98 -0.97
N THR A 514 -30.28 4.97 -2.30
CA THR A 514 -29.86 6.10 -3.15
C THR A 514 -30.89 7.23 -3.11
N LEU A 515 -30.42 8.48 -2.98
CA LEU A 515 -31.21 9.73 -2.92
C LEU A 515 -31.32 10.45 -4.27
#